data_AF-X1QHI6-F1
#
_entry.id   AF-X1QHI6-F1
#
_cell.length_a   1.000
_cell.length_b   1.000
_cell.length_c   1.000
_cell.angle_alpha   90.00
_cell.angle_beta   90.00
_cell.angle_gamma   90.00
#
_symmetry.space_group_name_H-M   'P 1'
#
loop_
_entity.id
_entity.type
_entity.pdbx_description
1 polymer ?
#
loop_
_entity_poly.entity_id
_entity_poly.type
_entity_poly.pdbx_seq_one_letter_code
_entity_poly.pdbx_strand_id
1 'polypeptide(L)' 'PGHRRAPAVEAQWSAFSQASKLWNELSPEVQEAYKRMSAGTSWSGRDVFTKSYLSPLVIHLE' A
#
# COMPACT_ATOMS: atom_id res chain seq x y z
N PRO A 1 -2.53 9.56 -19.20
CA PRO A 1 -3.22 9.31 -20.50
C PRO A 1 -2.20 9.09 -21.62
N GLY A 2 -2.23 7.95 -22.32
CA GLY A 2 -1.43 7.76 -23.55
C GLY A 2 -0.77 6.40 -23.76
N HIS A 3 -0.58 5.58 -22.72
CA HIS A 3 -0.05 4.23 -22.87
C HIS A 3 -0.96 3.27 -22.09
N ARG A 4 -1.53 2.25 -22.76
CA ARG A 4 -2.12 1.11 -22.05
C ARG A 4 -1.04 0.61 -21.08
N ARG A 5 -1.36 0.61 -19.79
CA ARG A 5 -0.48 0.03 -18.78
C ARG A 5 -0.37 -1.46 -19.09
N ALA A 6 0.76 -2.08 -18.75
CA ALA A 6 0.91 -3.51 -18.97
C ALA A 6 -0.27 -4.28 -18.34
N PRO A 7 -0.82 -5.34 -18.97
CA PRO A 7 -2.00 -6.05 -18.48
C PRO A 7 -1.88 -6.52 -17.02
N ALA A 8 -0.66 -6.86 -16.59
CA ALA A 8 -0.37 -7.22 -15.19
C ALA A 8 -0.63 -6.08 -14.19
N VAL A 9 -0.41 -4.82 -14.60
CA VAL A 9 -0.68 -3.63 -13.79
C VAL A 9 -2.17 -3.35 -13.72
N GLU A 10 -2.88 -3.50 -14.84
CA GLU A 10 -4.35 -3.33 -14.90
C GLU A 10 -5.07 -4.38 -14.05
N ALA A 11 -4.59 -5.62 -14.05
CA ALA A 11 -5.11 -6.69 -13.19
C ALA A 11 -4.99 -6.37 -11.69
N GLN A 12 -3.97 -5.60 -11.29
CA GLN A 12 -3.78 -5.20 -9.89
C GLN A 12 -4.65 -4.00 -9.48
N TRP A 13 -5.29 -3.27 -10.41
CA TRP A 13 -6.05 -2.07 -10.07
C TRP A 13 -7.17 -2.32 -9.07
N SER A 14 -7.84 -3.47 -9.17
CA SER A 14 -8.87 -3.87 -8.18
C SER A 14 -8.27 -4.01 -6.79
N ALA A 15 -7.10 -4.64 -6.66
CA ALA A 15 -6.41 -4.80 -5.39
C ALA A 15 -5.88 -3.47 -4.83
N PHE A 16 -5.36 -2.57 -5.67
CA PHE A 16 -4.98 -1.22 -5.27
C PHE A 16 -6.19 -0.41 -4.76
N SER A 17 -7.32 -0.48 -5.46
CA SER A 17 -8.56 0.18 -5.05
C SER A 17 -9.07 -0.36 -3.72
N GLN A 18 -9.03 -1.67 -3.54
CA GLN A 18 -9.40 -2.33 -2.29
C GLN A 18 -8.48 -1.94 -1.13
N ALA A 19 -7.16 -1.93 -1.33
CA ALA A 19 -6.20 -1.47 -0.34
C ALA A 19 -6.48 0.00 0.06
N SER A 20 -6.71 0.86 -0.93
CA SER A 20 -7.05 2.26 -0.68
C SER A 20 -8.32 2.42 0.15
N LYS A 21 -9.35 1.60 -0.10
CA LYS A 21 -10.58 1.58 0.70
C LYS A 21 -10.30 1.11 2.12
N LEU A 22 -9.63 -0.03 2.28
CA LEU A 22 -9.30 -0.61 3.58
C LEU A 22 -8.45 0.33 4.44
N TRP A 23 -7.51 1.07 3.85
CA TRP A 23 -6.72 2.09 4.56
C TRP A 23 -7.61 3.12 5.27
N ASN A 24 -8.68 3.58 4.61
CA ASN A 24 -9.60 4.55 5.19
C ASN A 24 -10.52 3.93 6.26
N GLU A 25 -10.70 2.61 6.24
CA GLU A 25 -11.46 1.87 7.24
C GLU A 25 -10.61 1.49 8.47
N LEU A 26 -9.28 1.60 8.39
CA LEU A 26 -8.40 1.35 9.52
C LEU A 26 -8.65 2.35 10.65
N SER A 27 -8.66 1.85 11.88
CA SER A 27 -8.64 2.69 13.08
C SER A 27 -7.44 3.65 13.05
N PRO A 28 -7.57 4.87 13.62
CA PRO A 28 -6.49 5.84 13.70
C PRO A 28 -5.20 5.26 14.30
N GLU A 29 -5.34 4.40 15.32
CA GLU A 29 -4.22 3.73 15.99
C GLU A 29 -3.41 2.83 15.04
N VAL A 30 -4.10 2.13 14.14
CA VAL A 30 -3.46 1.25 13.15
C VAL A 30 -2.80 2.09 12.06
N GLN A 31 -3.44 3.17 11.62
CA GLN A 31 -2.81 4.10 10.67
C GLN A 31 -1.54 4.73 11.25
N GLU A 32 -1.56 5.10 12.54
CA GLU A 32 -0.38 5.60 13.25
C GLU A 32 0.73 4.55 13.35
N ALA A 33 0.39 3.28 13.61
CA ALA A 33 1.38 2.20 13.60
C ALA A 33 2.08 2.09 12.24
N TYR A 34 1.34 2.15 11.13
CA TYR A 34 1.94 2.14 9.79
C TYR A 34 2.79 3.39 9.51
N LYS A 35 2.38 4.57 9.98
CA LYS A 35 3.22 5.80 9.86
C LYS A 35 4.50 5.69 10.66
N ARG A 36 4.47 5.05 11.84
CA ARG A 36 5.67 4.77 12.63
C ARG A 36 6.56 3.75 11.92
N MET A 37 5.99 2.70 11.33
CA MET A 37 6.73 1.73 10.53
C MET A 37 7.38 2.35 9.30
N SER A 38 6.76 3.38 8.71
CA SER A 38 7.33 4.09 7.57
C SER A 38 8.39 5.13 7.99
N ALA A 39 8.60 5.37 9.29
CA ALA A 39 9.60 6.32 9.77
C ALA A 39 11.01 5.87 9.36
N GLY A 40 11.81 6.80 8.83
CA GLY A 40 13.14 6.48 8.30
C GLY A 40 13.13 5.95 6.86
N THR A 41 11.96 5.74 6.25
CA THR A 41 11.81 5.39 4.83
C THR A 41 11.30 6.59 4.02
N SER A 42 11.40 6.52 2.70
CA SER A 42 10.78 7.50 1.79
C SER A 42 9.29 7.23 1.53
N TRP A 43 8.67 6.30 2.27
CA TRP A 43 7.28 5.88 2.08
C TRP A 43 6.37 6.48 3.14
N SER A 44 5.11 6.74 2.78
CA SER A 44 4.08 7.05 3.77
C SER A 44 3.57 5.75 4.43
N GLY A 45 2.92 5.86 5.60
CA GLY A 45 2.27 4.70 6.23
C GLY A 45 1.24 4.03 5.30
N ARG A 46 0.56 4.81 4.46
CA ARG A 46 -0.38 4.27 3.46
C ARG A 46 0.34 3.50 2.36
N ASP A 47 1.52 3.94 1.94
CA ASP A 47 2.33 3.22 0.96
C ASP A 47 2.81 1.88 1.53
N VAL A 48 3.28 1.89 2.80
CA VAL A 48 3.67 0.66 3.51
C VAL A 48 2.48 -0.30 3.60
N PHE A 49 1.30 0.18 4.01
CA PHE A 49 0.09 -0.64 4.05
C PHE A 49 -0.27 -1.22 2.67
N THR A 50 -0.31 -0.36 1.65
CA THR A 50 -0.70 -0.75 0.29
C THR A 50 0.27 -1.78 -0.29
N LYS A 51 1.58 -1.59 -0.08
CA LYS A 51 2.61 -2.55 -0.50
C LYS A 51 2.47 -3.89 0.23
N SER A 52 2.25 -3.84 1.55
CA SER A 52 2.02 -5.04 2.37
C SER A 52 0.79 -5.83 1.92
N TYR A 53 -0.29 -5.13 1.56
CA TYR A 53 -1.53 -5.74 1.07
C TYR A 53 -1.36 -6.41 -0.29
N LEU A 54 -0.63 -5.77 -1.21
CA LEU A 54 -0.40 -6.27 -2.56
C LEU A 54 0.69 -7.33 -2.64
N SER A 55 1.61 -7.34 -1.68
CA SER A 55 2.77 -8.22 -1.67
C SER A 55 3.22 -8.48 -0.22
N PRO A 56 2.72 -9.55 0.42
CA PRO A 56 3.05 -9.86 1.81
C PRO A 56 4.54 -10.15 2.06
N LEU A 57 5.33 -10.38 1.00
CA LEU A 57 6.78 -10.62 1.06
C LEU A 57 7.65 -9.35 1.12
N VAL A 58 7.08 -8.16 0.92
CA VAL A 58 7.87 -6.90 0.83
C VAL A 58 8.27 -6.34 2.20
N ILE A 59 7.66 -6.81 3.30
CA ILE A 59 8.10 -6.45 4.65
C ILE A 59 9.24 -7.38 5.11
N HIS A 60 10.35 -7.41 4.38
CA HIS A 60 11.64 -7.67 5.02
C HIS A 60 12.20 -6.29 5.36
N LEU A 61 12.04 -5.90 6.62
CA LEU A 61 12.69 -4.73 7.19
C LEU A 61 14.19 -5.03 7.26
N GLU A 62 14.97 -4.43 6.36
CA GLU A 62 16.43 -4.28 6.53
C GLU A 62 16.73 -3.13 7.51
#